data_AF-A0A529HTF3-F1
#
_entry.id   AF-A0A529HTF3-F1
#
_cell.length_a   1.000
_cell.length_b   1.000
_cell.length_c   1.000
_cell.angle_alpha   90.00
_cell.angle_beta   90.00
_cell.angle_gamma   90.00
#
_symmetry.space_group_name_H-M   'P 1'
#
loop_
_entity.id
_entity.type
_entity.pdbx_description
1 polymer ?
#
loop_
_entity_poly.entity_id
_entity_poly.type
_entity_poly.pdbx_seq_one_letter_code
_entity_poly.pdbx_strand_id
1 'polypeptide(L)' 'KLLALQTVYGAASLAAESDEEPGVLRQQVTSPNGTTAAALAVLMGEDRLTKLLTDAVEAARLRSIELGK' A
#
# COMPACT_ATOMS: atom_id res chain seq x y z
N LYS A 1 5.28 13.73 -12.04
CA LYS A 1 4.09 12.94 -12.45
C LYS A 1 4.47 11.60 -13.09
N LEU A 2 5.36 11.58 -14.10
CA LEU A 2 5.78 10.32 -14.77
C LEU A 2 6.34 9.27 -13.80
N LEU A 3 7.31 9.64 -12.96
CA LEU A 3 7.93 8.73 -12.00
C LEU A 3 6.90 8.13 -11.02
N ALA A 4 6.07 8.97 -10.39
CA ALA A 4 5.05 8.48 -9.46
C ALA A 4 4.06 7.49 -10.11
N LEU A 5 3.60 7.77 -11.34
CA LEU A 5 2.71 6.86 -12.07
C LEU A 5 3.41 5.53 -12.38
N GLN A 6 4.65 5.57 -12.86
CA GLN A 6 5.40 4.36 -13.19
C GLN A 6 5.78 3.56 -11.93
N THR A 7 6.07 4.22 -10.81
CA THR A 7 6.32 3.55 -9.53
C THR A 7 5.10 2.78 -9.05
N VAL A 8 3.91 3.41 -9.09
CA VAL A 8 2.67 2.73 -8.67
C VAL A 8 2.33 1.58 -9.63
N TYR A 9 2.43 1.81 -10.94
CA TYR A 9 2.19 0.77 -11.95
C TYR A 9 3.15 -0.42 -11.76
N GLY A 10 4.46 -0.17 -11.71
CA GLY A 10 5.46 -1.23 -11.58
C GLY A 10 5.34 -2.01 -10.28
N ALA A 11 5.02 -1.34 -9.15
CA ALA A 11 4.79 -2.02 -7.88
C ALA A 11 3.55 -2.93 -7.93
N ALA A 12 2.47 -2.47 -8.56
CA ALA A 12 1.25 -3.26 -8.73
C ALA A 12 1.48 -4.46 -9.67
N SER A 13 2.19 -4.26 -10.80
CA SER A 13 2.58 -5.35 -11.71
C SER A 13 3.43 -6.39 -11.00
N LEU A 14 4.45 -5.98 -10.25
CA LEU A 14 5.31 -6.90 -9.49
C LEU A 14 4.49 -7.73 -8.49
N ALA A 15 3.55 -7.11 -7.77
CA ALA A 15 2.70 -7.83 -6.82
C ALA A 15 1.70 -8.79 -7.50
N ALA A 16 1.25 -8.48 -8.72
CA ALA A 16 0.33 -9.33 -9.46
C ALA A 16 1.03 -10.53 -10.13
N GLU A 17 2.30 -10.39 -10.48
CA GLU A 17 3.09 -11.41 -11.18
C GLU A 17 3.91 -12.31 -10.23
N SER A 18 4.08 -11.91 -8.97
CA SER A 18 4.85 -12.66 -7.98
C SER A 18 4.01 -13.68 -7.23
N ASP A 19 4.61 -14.82 -6.89
CA ASP A 19 4.07 -15.79 -5.94
C ASP A 19 4.34 -15.38 -4.47
N GLU A 20 5.08 -14.29 -4.24
CA GLU A 20 5.38 -13.78 -2.90
C GLU A 20 4.32 -12.80 -2.40
N GLU A 21 4.07 -12.86 -1.10
CA GLU A 21 3.18 -11.91 -0.43
C GLU A 21 3.71 -10.46 -0.54
N PRO A 22 2.83 -9.44 -0.70
CA PRO A 22 3.25 -8.04 -0.80
C PRO A 22 4.13 -7.54 0.34
N GLY A 23 3.97 -8.11 1.54
CA GLY A 23 4.81 -7.83 2.70
C GLY A 23 6.28 -8.22 2.50
N VAL A 24 6.53 -9.33 1.80
CA VAL A 24 7.87 -9.83 1.46
C VAL A 24 8.48 -8.98 0.37
N LEU A 25 7.73 -8.70 -0.72
CA LEU A 25 8.16 -7.81 -1.79
C LEU A 25 8.59 -6.43 -1.26
N ARG A 26 7.82 -5.87 -0.32
CA ARG A 26 8.19 -4.61 0.37
C ARG A 26 9.51 -4.74 1.13
N GLN A 27 9.73 -5.86 1.84
CA GLN A 27 10.98 -6.09 2.59
C GLN A 27 12.20 -6.14 1.66
N GLN A 28 12.08 -6.77 0.48
CA GLN A 28 13.17 -6.89 -0.49
C GLN A 28 13.69 -5.52 -0.98
N VAL A 29 12.83 -4.50 -1.03
CA VAL A 29 13.21 -3.12 -1.41
C VAL A 29 13.50 -2.20 -0.21
N THR A 30 13.55 -2.77 1.00
CA THR A 30 13.77 -2.03 2.25
C THR A 30 15.10 -2.42 2.88
N SER A 31 16.16 -1.71 2.49
CA SER A 31 17.46 -1.87 3.16
C SER A 31 17.43 -1.28 4.58
N PRO A 32 18.10 -1.92 5.56
CA PRO A 32 18.26 -1.35 6.90
C PRO A 32 18.88 0.05 6.84
N ASN A 33 18.30 1.01 7.56
CA ASN A 33 18.68 2.43 7.55
C ASN A 33 18.60 3.12 6.18
N GLY A 34 17.94 2.51 5.19
CA GLY A 34 17.76 3.07 3.85
C GLY A 34 16.64 4.10 3.75
N THR A 35 16.53 4.74 2.59
CA THR A 35 15.49 5.74 2.30
C THR A 35 14.08 5.15 2.34
N THR A 36 13.89 3.92 1.83
CA THR A 36 12.60 3.19 1.93
C THR A 36 12.23 2.92 3.39
N ALA A 37 13.19 2.54 4.23
CA ALA A 37 12.95 2.29 5.65
C ALA A 37 12.51 3.57 6.38
N ALA A 38 13.18 4.71 6.11
CA ALA A 38 12.81 6.00 6.66
C ALA A 38 11.38 6.43 6.24
N ALA A 39 11.01 6.22 4.97
CA ALA A 39 9.66 6.49 4.50
C ALA A 39 8.62 5.58 5.17
N LEU A 40 8.90 4.28 5.29
CA LEU A 40 8.00 3.33 5.94
C LEU A 40 7.80 3.63 7.43
N ALA A 41 8.79 4.15 8.15
CA ALA A 41 8.62 4.57 9.53
C ALA A 41 7.54 5.66 9.68
N VAL A 42 7.46 6.58 8.71
CA VAL A 42 6.43 7.63 8.69
C VAL A 42 5.07 7.08 8.25
N LEU A 43 5.05 6.25 7.20
CA LEU A 43 3.81 5.73 6.61
C LEU A 43 3.14 4.69 7.51
N MET A 44 3.92 3.79 8.10
CA MET A 44 3.44 2.64 8.88
C MET A 44 3.46 2.89 10.39
N GLY A 45 4.08 3.99 10.86
CA GLY A 45 4.11 4.33 12.28
C GLY A 45 2.69 4.38 12.86
N GLU A 46 2.51 3.77 14.04
CA GLU A 46 1.21 3.69 14.75
C GLU A 46 0.08 3.01 13.94
N ASP A 47 0.44 2.13 13.00
CA ASP A 47 -0.45 1.47 12.04
C ASP A 47 -1.22 2.46 11.14
N ARG A 48 -0.68 3.66 10.95
CA ARG A 48 -1.38 4.78 10.30
C ARG A 48 -1.91 4.45 8.92
N LEU A 49 -1.06 4.00 8.00
CA LEU A 49 -1.50 3.70 6.63
C LEU A 49 -2.48 2.51 6.59
N THR A 50 -2.25 1.50 7.43
CA THR A 50 -3.15 0.34 7.55
C THR A 50 -4.54 0.78 7.97
N LYS A 51 -4.66 1.52 9.08
CA LYS A 51 -5.95 2.04 9.58
C LYS A 51 -6.64 2.91 8.54
N LEU A 52 -5.90 3.85 7.93
CA LEU A 52 -6.44 4.75 6.91
C LEU A 52 -7.06 3.97 5.73
N LEU A 53 -6.35 2.97 5.20
CA LEU A 53 -6.86 2.19 4.07
C LEU A 53 -8.04 1.29 4.48
N THR A 54 -7.99 0.67 5.66
CA THR A 54 -9.11 -0.12 6.19
C THR A 54 -10.37 0.73 6.35
N ASP A 55 -10.25 1.89 7.00
CA ASP A 55 -11.37 2.80 7.23
C ASP A 55 -11.95 3.32 5.90
N ALA A 56 -11.10 3.66 4.93
CA ALA A 56 -11.53 4.14 3.63
C ALA A 56 -12.30 3.07 2.83
N VAL A 57 -11.80 1.83 2.82
CA VAL A 57 -12.47 0.71 2.14
C VAL A 57 -13.79 0.36 2.83
N GLU A 58 -13.84 0.38 4.16
CA GLU A 58 -15.07 0.12 4.91
C GLU A 58 -16.12 1.21 4.66
N ALA A 59 -15.73 2.49 4.67
CA ALA A 59 -16.62 3.59 4.34
C ALA A 59 -17.19 3.45 2.92
N ALA A 60 -16.35 3.07 1.95
CA ALA A 60 -16.79 2.82 0.57
C ALA A 60 -17.78 1.64 0.49
N ARG A 61 -17.51 0.55 1.24
CA ARG A 61 -18.40 -0.62 1.33
C ARG A 61 -19.77 -0.24 1.88
N LEU A 62 -19.81 0.48 2.99
CA LEU A 62 -21.06 0.95 3.61
C LEU A 62 -21.88 1.79 2.65
N ARG A 63 -21.23 2.74 1.95
CA ARG A 63 -21.88 3.57 0.95
C ARG A 63 -22.44 2.76 -0.22
N SER A 64 -21.72 1.75 -0.68
CA SER A 64 -22.21 0.86 -1.74
C SER A 64 -23.47 0.11 -1.33
N ILE A 65 -23.57 -0.32 -0.06
CA ILE A 65 -24.76 -0.99 0.46
C ILE A 65 -25.94 -0.03 0.55
N GLU A 66 -25.73 1.22 0.99
CA GLU A 66 -26.78 2.24 1.01
C GLU A 66 -27.36 2.53 -0.37
N LEU A 67 -26.49 2.60 -1.40
CA LEU A 67 -26.90 2.87 -2.78
C LEU A 67 -27.61 1.70 -3.46
N GLY A 68 -27.38 0.48 -2.98
CA GLY A 68 -27.99 -0.74 -3.50
C GLY A 68 -29.34 -1.10 -2.86
N LYS A 69 -29.81 -0.32 -1.89
CA LYS A 69 -31.16 -0.40 -1.31
C LYS A 69 -32.11 0.52 -2.07
#